data_AF-A0A1D8GLL9-F1
#
_entry.id   AF-A0A1D8GLL9-F1
#
_cell.length_a   1.000
_cell.length_b   1.000
_cell.length_c   1.000
_cell.angle_alpha   90.00
_cell.angle_beta   90.00
_cell.angle_gamma   90.00
#
_symmetry.space_group_name_H-M   'P 1'
#
loop_
_entity.id
_entity.type
_entity.pdbx_description
1 polymer ?
#
loop_
_entity_poly.entity_id
_entity_poly.type
_entity_poly.pdbx_seq_one_letter_code
_entity_poly.pdbx_strand_id
1 'polypeptide(L)' 'MLKNKDMQLSIYSILYNKIPDNHILKLVNHAVDFSFINKLLEKSYCKYYGRPAKEPELMIKICLTQAF' A
#
# COMPACT_ATOMS: atom_id res chain seq x y z
N MET A 1 -3.35 2.85 18.44
CA MET A 1 -4.48 2.31 17.65
C MET A 1 -4.25 2.70 16.21
N LEU A 2 -4.03 1.72 15.33
CA LEU A 2 -3.94 1.94 13.89
C LEU A 2 -5.31 2.45 13.44
N LYS A 3 -5.36 3.66 12.89
CA LYS A 3 -6.59 4.26 12.36
C LYS A 3 -7.22 3.29 11.36
N ASN A 4 -8.55 3.20 11.38
CA ASN A 4 -9.31 2.54 10.32
C ASN A 4 -8.82 3.05 8.97
N LYS A 5 -8.75 2.14 7.99
CA LYS A 5 -8.24 2.33 6.64
C LYS A 5 -9.14 3.28 5.86
N ASP A 6 -9.20 4.54 6.28
CA ASP A 6 -9.81 5.63 5.54
C ASP A 6 -8.85 5.92 4.38
N MET A 7 -8.99 5.13 3.32
CA MET A 7 -8.43 5.44 2.02
C MET A 7 -9.06 6.79 1.65
N GLN A 8 -8.32 7.88 1.83
CA GLN A 8 -8.79 9.20 1.43
C GLN A 8 -8.91 9.21 -0.08
N LEU A 9 -10.09 8.84 -0.56
CA LEU A 9 -10.37 8.69 -1.97
C LEU A 9 -10.54 10.09 -2.57
N SER A 10 -9.66 10.45 -3.49
CA SER A 10 -9.86 11.63 -4.33
C SER A 10 -11.00 11.37 -5.31
N ILE A 11 -11.60 12.43 -5.87
CA ILE A 11 -12.62 12.31 -6.93
C ILE A 11 -12.09 11.47 -8.11
N TYR A 12 -10.78 11.50 -8.35
CA TYR A 12 -10.11 10.72 -9.40
C TYR A 12 -10.07 9.21 -9.13
N SER A 13 -10.38 8.74 -7.92
CA SER A 13 -10.46 7.31 -7.61
C SER A 13 -11.48 6.55 -8.46
N ILE A 14 -12.50 7.24 -8.98
CA ILE A 14 -13.50 6.67 -9.90
C ILE A 14 -12.83 6.18 -11.20
N LEU A 15 -11.72 6.79 -11.61
CA LEU A 15 -10.96 6.37 -12.79
C LEU A 15 -10.34 4.98 -12.63
N TYR A 16 -10.16 4.48 -11.39
CA TYR A 16 -9.66 3.14 -11.14
C TYR A 16 -10.55 2.06 -11.79
N ASN A 17 -11.86 2.29 -11.84
CA ASN A 17 -12.81 1.37 -12.47
C ASN A 17 -12.69 1.31 -14.00
N LYS A 18 -12.02 2.28 -14.62
CA LYS A 18 -11.76 2.28 -16.08
C LYS A 18 -10.53 1.46 -16.46
N ILE A 19 -9.69 1.06 -15.49
CA ILE A 19 -8.50 0.25 -15.74
C ILE A 19 -8.96 -1.19 -16.05
N PRO A 20 -8.48 -1.83 -17.14
CA PRO A 20 -8.81 -3.22 -17.47
C PRO A 20 -8.45 -4.21 -16.35
N ASP A 21 -9.23 -5.25 -16.14
CA ASP A 21 -8.97 -6.24 -15.06
C ASP A 21 -7.72 -7.09 -15.29
N ASN A 22 -7.30 -7.24 -16.55
CA ASN A 22 -6.04 -7.88 -16.93
C ASN A 22 -4.82 -6.96 -16.75
N HIS A 23 -4.98 -5.76 -16.17
CA HIS A 23 -3.86 -4.87 -15.90
C HIS A 23 -2.92 -5.47 -14.84
N ILE A 24 -1.61 -5.41 -15.09
CA ILE A 24 -0.60 -6.06 -14.25
C ILE A 24 -0.71 -5.70 -12.76
N LEU A 25 -0.90 -4.42 -12.43
CA LEU A 25 -1.04 -3.98 -11.03
C LEU A 25 -2.32 -4.49 -10.36
N LYS A 26 -3.42 -4.67 -11.12
CA LYS A 26 -4.65 -5.29 -10.58
C LYS A 26 -4.40 -6.77 -10.31
N LEU A 27 -3.79 -7.48 -11.26
CA LEU A 27 -3.44 -8.89 -11.10
C LEU A 27 -2.51 -9.11 -9.89
N VAL A 28 -1.48 -8.28 -9.72
CA VAL A 28 -0.58 -8.33 -8.56
C VAL A 28 -1.33 -8.06 -7.26
N ASN A 29 -2.20 -7.04 -7.23
CA ASN A 29 -3.00 -6.72 -6.05
C ASN A 29 -4.00 -7.84 -5.68
N HIS A 30 -4.46 -8.63 -6.65
CA HIS A 30 -5.28 -9.83 -6.41
C HIS A 30 -4.46 -11.04 -5.97
N ALA A 31 -3.24 -11.20 -6.47
CA ALA A 31 -2.40 -12.36 -6.22
C ALA A 31 -1.58 -12.29 -4.92
N VAL A 32 -1.28 -11.08 -4.44
CA VAL A 32 -0.36 -10.87 -3.32
C VAL A 32 -1.01 -10.05 -2.22
N ASP A 33 -1.14 -10.65 -1.03
CA ASP A 33 -1.39 -9.88 0.19
C ASP A 33 -0.07 -9.27 0.68
N PHE A 34 0.03 -7.94 0.68
CA PHE A 34 1.22 -7.20 1.07
C PHE A 34 1.35 -6.98 2.59
N SER A 35 0.38 -7.42 3.40
CA SER A 35 0.40 -7.26 4.85
C SER A 35 1.64 -7.89 5.53
N PHE A 36 2.27 -8.87 4.87
CA PHE A 36 3.50 -9.51 5.37
C PHE A 36 4.68 -8.54 5.50
N ILE A 37 4.73 -7.48 4.69
CA ILE A 37 5.83 -6.50 4.69
C ILE A 37 5.92 -5.80 6.04
N ASN A 38 4.77 -5.41 6.60
CA ASN A 38 4.71 -4.75 7.89
C ASN A 38 5.29 -5.64 9.00
N LYS A 39 4.98 -6.95 8.97
CA LYS A 39 5.55 -7.94 9.92
C LYS A 39 7.04 -8.15 9.69
N LEU A 40 7.46 -8.23 8.43
CA LEU A 40 8.86 -8.46 8.05
C LEU A 40 9.76 -7.32 8.55
N LEU A 41 9.29 -6.08 8.43
CA LEU A 41 10.07 -4.89 8.75
C LEU A 41 9.84 -4.37 10.17
N GLU A 42 8.97 -4.99 10.96
CA GLU A 42 8.62 -4.52 12.31
C GLU A 42 9.85 -4.27 13.19
N LYS A 43 10.85 -5.16 13.13
CA LYS A 43 12.09 -5.05 13.92
C LYS A 43 13.02 -3.94 13.45
N SER A 44 12.86 -3.45 12.22
CA SER A 44 13.67 -2.38 11.64
C SER A 44 13.16 -0.99 12.06
N TYR A 45 11.94 -0.89 12.59
CA TYR A 45 11.36 0.36 13.05
C TYR A 45 11.27 0.41 14.58
N CYS A 46 11.52 1.58 15.15
CA CYS A 46 11.28 1.80 16.57
C CYS A 46 9.80 2.18 16.79
N LYS A 47 9.11 1.40 17.62
CA LYS A 47 7.69 1.62 17.96
C LYS A 47 7.46 2.88 18.81
N TYR A 48 8.47 3.29 19.57
CA TYR A 48 8.32 4.30 20.63
C TYR A 48 9.00 5.64 20.31
N TYR A 49 9.96 5.65 19.39
CA TYR A 49 10.78 6.82 19.08
C TYR A 49 10.93 6.97 17.56
N GLY A 50 10.89 8.21 17.07
CA GLY A 50 11.11 8.51 15.67
C GLY A 50 10.06 9.44 15.08
N ARG A 51 10.24 9.78 13.80
CA ARG A 51 9.25 10.52 13.04
C ARG A 51 8.10 9.57 12.66
N PRO A 52 6.85 10.04 12.61
CA PRO A 52 5.75 9.25 12.08
C PRO A 52 6.06 8.86 10.63
N ALA A 53 6.29 7.57 10.41
CA ALA A 53 6.51 7.00 9.08
C ALA A 53 5.18 6.51 8.49
N LYS A 54 5.07 6.55 7.16
CA LYS A 54 4.01 5.81 6.46
C LYS A 54 4.29 4.32 6.56
N GLU A 55 3.24 3.51 6.47
CA GLU A 55 3.39 2.06 6.60
C GLU A 55 4.30 1.50 5.50
N PRO A 56 5.24 0.60 5.85
CA PRO A 56 6.11 -0.04 4.88
C PRO A 56 5.36 -0.71 3.72
N GLU A 57 4.20 -1.31 4.00
CA GLU A 57 3.29 -1.85 2.97
C GLU A 57 2.94 -0.79 1.90
N LEU A 58 2.55 0.42 2.33
CA LEU A 58 2.16 1.50 1.42
C LEU A 58 3.36 1.98 0.59
N MET A 59 4.54 2.08 1.21
CA MET A 59 5.75 2.51 0.52
C MET A 59 6.11 1.56 -0.61
N ILE A 60 6.05 0.24 -0.37
CA ILE A 60 6.31 -0.76 -1.41
C ILE A 60 5.25 -0.69 -2.51
N LYS A 61 3.97 -0.52 -2.18
CA LYS A 61 2.92 -0.35 -3.20
C LYS A 61 3.17 0.85 -4.11
N ILE A 62 3.61 1.99 -3.55
CA ILE A 62 3.99 3.17 -4.35
C ILE A 62 5.18 2.86 -5.26
N CYS A 63 6.22 2.21 -4.74
CA CYS A 63 7.37 1.81 -5.56
C CYS A 63 6.96 0.89 -6.72
N LEU A 64 6.07 -0.07 -6.47
CA LEU A 64 5.53 -0.93 -7.54
C LEU A 64 4.78 -0.11 -8.59
N THR A 65 3.97 0.88 -8.19
CA THR A 65 3.28 1.74 -9.17
C THR A 65 4.20 2.63 -10.00
N GLN A 66 5.45 2.87 -9.56
CA GLN A 66 6.44 3.61 -10.33
C GLN A 66 7.30 2.71 -11.23
N ALA A 67 7.36 1.42 -10.91
CA ALA A 67 8.17 0.44 -11.65
C ALA A 67 7.47 -0.12 -12.90
N PHE A 68 6.14 -0.01 -12.97
CA PHE A 68 5.29 -0.46 -14.07
C PHE A 68 4.56 0.73 -14.70
#